data_AF-A0A0D3GXW3-F1
#
_entry.id   AF-A0A0D3GXW3-F1
#
_cell.length_a   1.000
_cell.length_b   1.000
_cell.length_c   1.000
_cell.angle_alpha   90.00
_cell.angle_beta   90.00
_cell.angle_gamma   90.00
#
_symmetry.space_group_name_H-M   'P 1'
#
loop_
_entity.id
_entity.type
_entity.pdbx_description
1 polymer ?
#
loop_
_entity_poly.entity_id
_entity_poly.type
_entity_poly.pdbx_seq_one_letter_code
_entity_poly.pdbx_strand_id
1 'polypeptide(L)'
;MPVPPPLPPRTPPPGVARPFASLPPPPPLQSRREVHVWYVCPDELNDHSHLDMYMELLSPSERKNALSMNGPRLQKDAMLSRALLRTTLSRYIVAV
;
A
#
# COMPACT_ATOMS: atom_id res chain seq x y z
N MET A 1 -9.51 32.45 32.39
CA MET A 1 -9.68 32.20 30.95
C MET A 1 -10.45 30.90 30.79
N PRO A 2 -11.63 30.89 30.16
CA PRO A 2 -12.37 29.65 29.91
C PRO A 2 -11.63 28.79 28.86
N VAL A 3 -11.57 27.48 29.12
CA VAL A 3 -10.91 26.47 28.29
C VAL A 3 -11.76 26.23 27.03
N PRO A 4 -11.18 26.17 25.81
CA PRO A 4 -11.95 25.88 24.61
C PRO A 4 -12.54 24.47 24.66
N PRO A 5 -13.74 24.26 24.09
CA PRO A 5 -14.39 22.95 24.09
C PRO A 5 -13.57 21.90 23.34
N PRO A 6 -13.66 20.63 23.73
CA PRO A 6 -12.95 19.54 23.07
C PRO A 6 -13.41 19.42 21.61
N LEU A 7 -12.45 19.31 20.69
CA LEU A 7 -12.73 19.06 19.27
C LEU A 7 -13.51 17.74 19.12
N PRO A 8 -14.53 17.68 18.25
CA PRO A 8 -15.27 16.45 18.00
C PRO A 8 -14.34 15.36 17.45
N PRO A 9 -14.65 14.08 17.70
CA PRO A 9 -13.87 12.96 17.16
C PRO A 9 -13.82 13.08 15.64
N ARG A 10 -12.61 13.07 15.06
CA ARG A 10 -12.39 12.96 13.60
C ARG A 10 -12.90 11.60 13.16
N THR A 11 -14.20 11.51 12.87
CA THR A 11 -14.75 10.41 12.11
C THR A 11 -14.14 10.46 10.71
N PRO A 12 -13.58 9.35 10.22
CA PRO A 12 -13.13 9.29 8.83
C PRO A 12 -14.34 9.55 7.91
N PRO A 13 -14.16 10.29 6.81
CA PRO A 13 -15.27 10.64 5.92
C PRO A 13 -15.98 9.38 5.41
N PRO A 14 -17.33 9.34 5.45
CA PRO A 14 -18.10 8.26 4.86
C PRO A 14 -17.90 8.33 3.34
N GLY A 15 -17.23 7.32 2.77
CA GLY A 15 -16.99 7.25 1.33
C GLY A 15 -15.59 6.80 0.92
N VAL A 16 -14.62 6.74 1.85
CA VAL A 16 -13.37 6.03 1.57
C VAL A 16 -13.63 4.54 1.78
N ALA A 17 -14.25 3.91 0.78
CA ALA A 17 -14.26 2.46 0.68
C ALA A 17 -12.80 2.02 0.73
N ARG A 18 -12.37 1.41 1.83
CA ARG A 18 -11.10 0.69 1.87
C ARG A 18 -11.32 -0.54 0.99
N PRO A 19 -10.70 -0.63 -0.20
CA PRO A 19 -10.98 -1.73 -1.14
C PRO A 19 -10.66 -3.11 -0.56
N PHE A 20 -9.95 -3.16 0.57
CA PHE A 20 -9.51 -4.36 1.27
C PHE A 20 -10.19 -4.60 2.63
N ALA A 21 -11.19 -3.80 3.03
CA ALA A 21 -11.79 -3.93 4.37
C ALA A 21 -12.61 -5.21 4.59
N SER A 22 -13.00 -5.89 3.50
CA SER A 22 -13.81 -7.11 3.51
C SER A 22 -13.01 -8.40 3.29
N LEU A 23 -11.69 -8.31 3.11
CA LEU A 23 -10.86 -9.51 2.91
C LEU A 23 -10.46 -10.12 4.25
N PRO A 24 -10.51 -11.46 4.40
CA PRO A 24 -10.01 -12.12 5.59
C PRO A 24 -8.52 -11.79 5.79
N PRO A 25 -8.05 -11.65 7.04
CA PRO A 25 -6.65 -11.37 7.30
C PRO A 25 -5.79 -12.48 6.68
N PRO A 26 -4.63 -12.12 6.08
CA PRO A 26 -3.74 -13.11 5.50
C PRO A 26 -3.30 -14.10 6.59
N PRO A 27 -3.12 -15.39 6.25
CA PRO A 27 -2.64 -16.37 7.21
C PRO A 27 -1.30 -15.92 7.82
N PRO A 28 -1.08 -16.19 9.11
CA PRO A 28 0.16 -15.81 9.76
C PRO A 28 1.34 -16.46 9.05
N LEU A 29 2.43 -15.71 8.90
CA LEU A 29 3.64 -16.23 8.30
C LEU A 29 4.22 -17.30 9.23
N GLN A 30 4.39 -18.51 8.69
CA GLN A 30 4.94 -19.63 9.45
C GLN A 30 6.42 -19.37 9.73
N SER A 31 6.86 -19.69 10.95
CA SER A 31 8.25 -19.75 11.44
C SER A 31 9.15 -18.50 11.24
N ARG A 32 9.73 -18.02 12.34
CA ARG A 32 10.75 -16.93 12.37
C ARG A 32 12.03 -17.23 11.56
N ARG A 33 12.23 -18.46 11.08
CA ARG A 33 13.48 -18.91 10.40
C ARG A 33 13.36 -19.02 8.88
N GLU A 34 12.22 -18.67 8.30
CA GLU A 34 12.02 -18.76 6.85
C GLU A 34 12.48 -17.48 6.14
N VAL A 35 13.12 -17.66 4.98
CA VAL A 35 13.45 -16.57 4.07
C VAL A 35 12.40 -16.55 2.98
N HIS A 36 11.63 -15.47 2.89
CA HIS A 36 10.58 -15.31 1.87
C HIS A 36 11.07 -14.40 0.75
N VAL A 37 10.98 -14.87 -0.49
CA VAL A 37 11.30 -14.09 -1.69
C VAL A 37 9.99 -13.72 -2.37
N TRP A 38 9.70 -12.43 -2.41
CA TRP A 38 8.55 -11.88 -3.13
C TRP A 38 9.03 -11.23 -4.42
N TYR A 39 8.39 -11.54 -5.53
CA TYR A 39 8.67 -10.92 -6.82
C TYR A 39 7.38 -10.52 -7.53
N VAL A 40 7.50 -9.61 -8.48
CA VAL A 40 6.42 -9.18 -9.37
C VAL A 40 6.94 -9.22 -10.80
N CYS A 41 6.09 -9.64 -11.73
CA CYS A 41 6.36 -9.58 -13.17
C CYS A 41 5.62 -8.37 -13.76
N PRO A 42 6.28 -7.24 -14.01
CA PRO A 42 5.61 -6.03 -14.50
C PRO A 42 4.93 -6.23 -15.85
N ASP A 43 5.47 -7.09 -16.71
CA ASP A 43 4.97 -7.33 -18.07
C ASP A 43 3.63 -8.11 -18.08
N GLU A 44 3.31 -8.82 -17.00
CA GLU A 44 2.05 -9.55 -16.85
C GLU A 44 0.90 -8.65 -16.36
N LEU A 45 1.21 -7.47 -15.81
CA LEU A 45 0.23 -6.55 -15.22
C LEU A 45 -0.11 -5.41 -16.18
N ASN A 46 -1.03 -5.66 -17.11
CA ASN A 46 -1.40 -4.68 -18.15
C ASN A 46 -2.71 -3.93 -17.87
N ASP A 47 -3.48 -4.35 -16.85
CA ASP A 47 -4.74 -3.70 -16.51
C ASP A 47 -4.50 -2.37 -15.79
N HIS A 48 -4.94 -1.28 -16.42
CA HIS A 48 -4.82 0.08 -15.87
C HIS A 48 -5.51 0.22 -14.51
N SER A 49 -6.66 -0.43 -14.31
CA SER A 49 -7.39 -0.42 -13.02
C SER A 49 -6.56 -1.01 -11.88
N HIS A 50 -5.78 -2.06 -12.14
CA HIS A 50 -4.89 -2.64 -11.15
C HIS A 50 -3.71 -1.71 -10.85
N LEU A 51 -3.15 -1.07 -11.87
CA LEU A 51 -2.05 -0.10 -11.69
C LEU A 51 -2.48 1.10 -10.84
N ASP A 52 -3.68 1.64 -11.07
CA ASP A 52 -4.23 2.73 -10.28
C ASP A 52 -4.40 2.31 -8.81
N MET A 53 -4.93 1.11 -8.57
CA MET A 53 -5.08 0.56 -7.22
C MET A 53 -3.72 0.37 -6.53
N TYR A 54 -2.69 -0.10 -7.24
CA TYR A 54 -1.34 -0.18 -6.69
C TYR A 54 -0.76 1.19 -6.39
N MET A 55 -0.98 2.18 -7.27
CA MET A 55 -0.58 3.55 -7.03
C MET A 55 -1.26 4.10 -5.76
N GLU A 56 -2.52 3.73 -5.49
CA GLU A 56 -3.23 4.13 -4.29
C GLU A 56 -2.58 3.63 -2.98
N LEU A 57 -1.91 2.47 -3.01
CA LEU A 57 -1.20 1.92 -1.85
C LEU A 57 0.05 2.74 -1.46
N LEU A 58 0.62 3.51 -2.39
CA LEU A 58 1.81 4.33 -2.15
C LEU A 58 1.45 5.62 -1.40
N SER A 59 2.35 6.11 -0.55
CA SER A 59 2.21 7.44 0.05
C SER A 59 2.51 8.53 -0.99
N PRO A 60 2.04 9.77 -0.79
CA PRO A 60 2.27 10.86 -1.75
C PRO A 60 3.75 11.05 -2.14
N SER A 61 4.67 10.90 -1.17
CA SER A 61 6.12 10.95 -1.39
C SER A 61 6.63 9.82 -2.30
N GLU A 62 6.16 8.59 -2.09
CA GLU A 62 6.55 7.42 -2.87
C GLU A 62 5.99 7.49 -4.29
N ARG A 63 4.74 7.94 -4.45
CA ARG A 63 4.15 8.19 -5.77
C ARG A 63 4.98 9.20 -6.55
N LYS A 64 5.33 10.32 -5.92
CA LYS A 64 6.18 11.34 -6.55
C LYS A 64 7.52 10.76 -6.99
N ASN A 65 8.15 9.93 -6.15
CA ASN A 65 9.39 9.26 -6.49
C ASN A 65 9.23 8.29 -7.67
N ALA A 66 8.21 7.43 -7.65
CA ALA A 66 7.93 6.50 -8.74
C ALA A 66 7.70 7.23 -10.08
N LEU A 67 6.93 8.32 -10.06
CA LEU A 67 6.64 9.14 -11.24
C LEU A 67 7.84 9.98 -11.72
N SER A 68 8.84 10.22 -10.86
CA SER A 68 10.07 10.92 -11.25
C SER A 68 11.05 10.06 -12.04
N MET A 69 10.81 8.75 -12.15
CA MET A 69 11.66 7.85 -12.93
C MET A 69 11.55 8.13 -14.43
N ASN A 70 12.65 7.98 -15.15
CA ASN A 70 12.73 8.27 -16.58
C ASN A 70 12.07 7.17 -17.41
N GLY A 71 10.82 7.40 -17.82
CA GLY A 71 10.11 6.57 -18.78
C GLY A 71 9.07 5.64 -18.15
N PRO A 72 8.02 5.28 -18.92
CA PRO A 72 6.81 4.64 -18.39
C PRO A 72 7.07 3.25 -17.81
N ARG A 73 8.00 2.48 -18.39
CA ARG A 73 8.40 1.17 -17.88
C ARG A 73 9.06 1.28 -16.51
N LEU A 74 10.02 2.19 -16.35
CA LEU A 74 10.70 2.40 -15.06
C LEU A 74 9.76 2.96 -14.00
N GLN A 75 8.82 3.83 -14.39
CA GLN A 75 7.78 4.32 -13.48
C GLN A 75 6.87 3.18 -12.99
N LYS A 76 6.43 2.30 -13.90
CA LYS A 76 5.64 1.11 -13.57
C LYS A 76 6.40 0.18 -12.63
N ASP A 77 7.66 -0.12 -12.94
CA ASP A 77 8.51 -1.00 -12.12
C ASP A 77 8.73 -0.42 -10.71
N ALA A 78 9.01 0.88 -10.62
CA ALA A 78 9.20 1.56 -9.34
C ALA A 78 7.92 1.56 -8.49
N MET A 79 6.77 1.83 -9.12
CA MET A 79 5.46 1.78 -8.46
C MET A 79 5.18 0.37 -7.93
N LEU A 80 5.28 -0.66 -8.78
CA LEU A 80 4.99 -2.05 -8.43
C LEU A 80 5.92 -2.57 -7.35
N SER A 81 7.22 -2.25 -7.44
CA SER A 81 8.20 -2.62 -6.41
C SER A 81 7.84 -2.01 -5.06
N ARG A 82 7.37 -0.76 -5.03
CA ARG A 82 6.98 -0.11 -3.79
C ARG A 82 5.67 -0.64 -3.22
N ALA A 83 4.69 -0.94 -4.08
CA ALA A 83 3.45 -1.60 -3.70
C ALA A 83 3.72 -3.00 -3.11
N LEU A 84 4.64 -3.76 -3.70
CA LEU A 84 5.10 -5.04 -3.19
C LEU A 84 5.71 -4.90 -1.78
N LEU A 85 6.60 -3.93 -1.58
CA LEU A 85 7.18 -3.67 -0.25
C LEU A 85 6.12 -3.30 0.78
N ARG A 86 5.17 -2.41 0.44
CA ARG A 86 4.06 -1.99 1.32
C ARG A 86 3.24 -3.19 1.76
N THR A 87 2.78 -4.00 0.81
CA THR A 87 1.94 -5.18 1.09
C THR A 87 2.69 -6.25 1.87
N THR A 88 3.95 -6.50 1.53
CA THR A 88 4.82 -7.43 2.26
C THR A 88 5.05 -6.98 3.69
N LEU A 89 5.46 -5.72 3.92
CA LEU A 89 5.65 -5.18 5.27
C LEU A 89 4.36 -5.19 6.09
N SER A 90 3.21 -4.90 5.49
CA SER A 90 1.92 -5.03 6.16
C SER A 90 1.63 -6.45 6.64
N ARG A 91 2.16 -7.49 5.99
CA ARG A 91 2.06 -8.87 6.50
C ARG A 91 2.98 -9.15 7.69
N TYR A 92 4.18 -8.56 7.72
CA TYR A 92 5.14 -8.82 8.82
C TYR A 92 4.89 -7.95 10.05
N ILE A 93 4.48 -6.69 9.87
CA ILE A 93 4.43 -5.70 10.96
C ILE A 93 3.16 -5.84 11.82
N VAL A 94 2.09 -6.45 11.32
CA VAL A 94 0.83 -6.66 12.08
C VAL A 94 0.98 -7.71 13.19
N ALA A 95 2.10 -8.45 13.25
CA ALA A 95 2.33 -9.51 14.22
C ALA A 95 3.07 -9.09 15.51
N VAL A 96 2.99 -7.81 15.93
CA VAL A 96 3.56 -7.31 17.20
C VAL A 96 2.49 -6.68 18.07
#